data_AF-A0A8C6LPY7-F1
#
_entry.id   AF-A0A8C6LPY7-F1
#
_cell.length_a   1.000
_cell.length_b   1.000
_cell.length_c   1.000
_cell.angle_alpha   90.00
_cell.angle_beta   90.00
_cell.angle_gamma   90.00
#
_symmetry.space_group_name_H-M   'P 1'
#
loop_
_entity.id
_entity.type
_entity.pdbx_description
1 polymer ?
#
loop_
_entity_poly.entity_id
_entity_poly.type
_entity_poly.pdbx_seq_one_letter_code
_entity_poly.pdbx_strand_id
1 'polypeptide(L)'
;MASQRERDATDYLEKHKILELVENLTSMLLFHKPGEKNPREFLVEQLEQLKIYGSGPELFNSSNVTAVLRILDPMNKQYITFAQYKHGECCMQCWVHFISSVVILQIWQQFVCFCLA
;
A
#
# COMPACT_ATOMS: atom_id res chain seq x y z
N MET A 1 -29.61 -4.18 -29.35
CA MET A 1 -28.23 -4.48 -29.83
C MET A 1 -27.43 -3.21 -29.62
N ALA A 2 -26.32 -3.27 -28.89
CA ALA A 2 -25.50 -2.08 -28.64
C ALA A 2 -24.99 -1.51 -29.98
N SER A 3 -25.06 -0.18 -30.13
CA SER A 3 -24.53 0.52 -31.30
C SER A 3 -23.02 0.28 -31.42
N GLN A 4 -22.45 0.44 -32.61
CA GLN A 4 -20.99 0.28 -32.79
C GLN A 4 -20.21 1.19 -31.83
N ARG A 5 -20.69 2.44 -31.65
CA ARG A 5 -20.10 3.40 -30.72
C ARG A 5 -20.13 2.94 -29.26
N GLU A 6 -21.20 2.28 -28.83
CA GLU A 6 -21.31 1.76 -27.46
C GLU A 6 -20.32 0.62 -27.22
N ARG A 7 -20.07 -0.23 -28.23
CA ARG A 7 -19.07 -1.29 -28.14
C ARG A 7 -17.67 -0.72 -28.08
N ASP A 8 -17.33 0.19 -28.99
CA ASP A 8 -16.02 0.83 -29.02
C ASP A 8 -15.74 1.60 -27.71
N ALA A 9 -16.77 2.23 -27.12
CA ALA A 9 -16.65 2.89 -25.82
C ALA A 9 -16.42 1.90 -24.68
N THR A 10 -17.12 0.76 -24.68
CA THR A 10 -16.95 -0.29 -23.67
C THR A 10 -15.55 -0.90 -23.75
N ASP A 11 -15.09 -1.22 -24.96
CA ASP A 11 -13.74 -1.76 -25.20
C ASP A 11 -12.66 -0.77 -24.73
N TYR A 12 -12.86 0.53 -24.93
CA TYR A 12 -11.94 1.55 -24.43
C TYR A 12 -11.89 1.58 -22.89
N LEU A 13 -13.04 1.54 -22.23
CA LEU A 13 -13.14 1.54 -20.76
C LEU A 13 -12.46 0.31 -20.15
N GLU A 14 -12.67 -0.87 -20.74
CA GLU A 14 -12.09 -2.13 -20.29
C GLU A 14 -10.58 -2.16 -20.52
N LYS A 15 -10.13 -1.82 -21.74
CA LYS A 15 -8.70 -1.81 -22.10
C LYS A 15 -7.87 -0.90 -21.20
N HIS A 16 -8.42 0.25 -20.82
CA HIS A 16 -7.73 1.23 -19.98
C HIS A 16 -8.06 1.08 -18.48
N LYS A 17 -8.88 0.09 -18.10
CA LYS A 17 -9.28 -0.18 -16.70
C LYS A 17 -9.81 1.07 -15.98
N ILE A 18 -10.59 1.89 -16.69
CA ILE A 18 -11.03 3.20 -16.17
C ILE A 18 -11.97 3.03 -14.97
N LEU A 19 -12.78 1.97 -14.95
CA LEU A 19 -13.65 1.66 -13.80
C LEU A 19 -12.84 1.38 -12.54
N GLU A 20 -11.81 0.53 -12.63
CA GLU A 20 -10.90 0.21 -11.52
C GLU A 20 -10.19 1.47 -11.00
N LEU A 21 -9.75 2.36 -11.90
CA LEU A 21 -9.15 3.64 -11.53
C LEU A 21 -10.14 4.52 -10.73
N VAL A 22 -11.39 4.65 -11.19
CA VAL A 22 -12.40 5.48 -10.53
C VAL A 22 -12.78 4.92 -9.16
N GLU A 23 -12.91 3.59 -9.04
CA GLU A 23 -13.17 2.91 -7.76
C GLU A 23 -12.04 3.16 -6.75
N ASN A 24 -10.79 3.07 -7.20
CA ASN A 24 -9.62 3.34 -6.36
C ASN A 24 -9.58 4.80 -5.90
N LEU A 25 -9.79 5.76 -6.80
CA LEU A 25 -9.82 7.19 -6.47
C LEU A 25 -10.96 7.52 -5.50
N THR A 26 -12.12 6.90 -5.69
CA THR A 26 -13.28 7.09 -4.80
C THR A 26 -12.98 6.54 -3.41
N SER A 27 -12.37 5.35 -3.34
CA SER A 27 -11.95 4.74 -2.08
C SER A 27 -10.92 5.61 -1.34
N MET A 28 -9.93 6.15 -2.06
CA MET A 28 -8.95 7.10 -1.50
C MET A 28 -9.64 8.37 -0.95
N LEU A 29 -10.60 8.92 -1.69
CA LEU A 29 -11.33 10.13 -1.29
C LEU A 29 -12.15 9.90 -0.02
N LEU A 30 -12.81 8.74 0.10
CA LEU A 30 -13.55 8.36 1.30
C LEU A 30 -12.63 8.09 2.50
N PHE A 31 -11.48 7.47 2.29
CA PHE A 31 -10.53 7.14 3.34
C PHE A 31 -9.82 8.38 3.90
N HIS A 32 -9.23 9.20 3.02
CA HIS A 32 -8.46 10.36 3.44
C HIS A 32 -9.32 11.55 3.84
N LYS A 33 -10.59 11.58 3.39
CA LYS A 33 -11.60 12.63 3.64
C LYS A 33 -10.95 14.01 3.77
N PRO A 34 -10.56 14.65 2.64
CA PRO A 34 -9.85 15.92 2.69
C PRO A 34 -10.73 16.98 3.37
N GLY A 35 -10.45 17.24 4.65
CA GLY A 35 -11.27 18.12 5.50
C GLY A 35 -11.05 19.61 5.23
N GLU A 36 -9.88 19.98 4.71
CA GLU A 36 -9.49 21.37 4.44
C GLU A 36 -9.13 21.65 2.96
N LYS A 37 -8.83 20.62 2.16
CA LYS A 37 -8.43 20.77 0.75
C LYS A 37 -9.63 20.52 -0.17
N ASN A 38 -9.75 21.29 -1.25
CA ASN A 38 -10.79 21.04 -2.25
C ASN A 38 -10.66 19.60 -2.77
N PRO A 39 -11.72 18.77 -2.76
CA PRO A 39 -11.65 17.37 -3.17
C PRO A 39 -11.19 17.21 -4.62
N ARG A 40 -11.49 18.21 -5.46
CA ARG A 40 -11.01 18.27 -6.85
C ARG A 40 -9.49 18.38 -6.94
N GLU A 41 -8.87 19.21 -6.12
CA GLU A 41 -7.41 19.39 -6.14
C GLU A 41 -6.69 18.12 -5.67
N PHE A 42 -7.22 17.47 -4.63
CA PHE A 42 -6.73 16.17 -4.19
C PHE A 42 -6.76 15.13 -5.33
N LEU A 43 -7.88 15.00 -6.05
CA LEU A 43 -7.98 14.06 -7.16
C LEU A 43 -7.01 14.37 -8.31
N VAL A 44 -6.78 15.65 -8.60
CA VAL A 44 -5.80 16.06 -9.63
C VAL A 44 -4.39 15.64 -9.23
N GLU A 45 -4.00 15.87 -7.98
CA GLU A 45 -2.69 15.47 -7.46
C GLU A 45 -2.48 13.95 -7.52
N GLN A 46 -3.50 13.16 -7.12
CA GLN A 46 -3.44 11.70 -7.23
C GLN A 46 -3.29 11.22 -8.68
N LEU A 47 -3.97 11.86 -9.63
CA LEU A 47 -3.85 11.55 -11.06
C LEU A 47 -2.49 11.95 -11.63
N GLU A 48 -1.91 13.06 -11.19
CA GLU A 48 -0.55 13.48 -11.57
C GLU A 48 0.50 12.49 -11.07
N GLN A 49 0.37 11.99 -9.84
CA GLN A 49 1.23 10.93 -9.32
C GLN A 49 1.11 9.65 -10.16
N LEU A 50 -0.11 9.20 -10.47
CA LEU A 50 -0.33 8.01 -11.30
C LEU A 50 0.23 8.17 -12.72
N LYS A 51 0.26 9.39 -13.26
CA LYS A 51 0.89 9.66 -14.56
C LYS A 51 2.41 9.46 -14.53
N ILE A 52 3.06 9.79 -13.40
CA ILE A 52 4.51 9.70 -13.24
C ILE A 52 4.93 8.26 -12.95
N TYR A 53 4.25 7.59 -12.01
CA TYR A 53 4.63 6.27 -11.53
C TYR A 53 3.95 5.11 -12.28
N GLY A 54 2.97 5.41 -13.12
CA GLY A 54 2.11 4.42 -13.77
C GLY A 54 1.12 3.78 -12.78
N SER A 55 0.56 2.63 -13.18
CA SER A 55 -0.43 1.88 -12.38
C SER A 55 0.16 1.13 -11.18
N GLY A 56 1.46 1.28 -10.88
CA GLY A 56 2.14 0.54 -9.83
C GLY A 56 2.15 1.30 -8.49
N PRO A 57 2.10 0.60 -7.35
CA PRO A 57 2.36 1.24 -6.07
C PRO A 57 3.75 1.87 -6.09
N GLU A 58 3.90 3.07 -5.52
CA GLU A 58 5.18 3.75 -5.36
C GLU A 58 6.01 3.05 -4.26
N LEU A 59 6.37 1.77 -4.48
CA LEU A 59 7.08 0.94 -3.52
C LEU A 59 8.47 1.51 -3.22
N PHE A 60 9.07 2.19 -4.18
CA PHE A 60 10.43 2.74 -4.08
C PHE A 60 10.45 4.26 -4.26
N ASN A 61 9.75 5.00 -3.38
CA ASN A 61 10.04 6.43 -3.18
C ASN A 61 11.36 6.58 -2.39
N SER A 62 12.05 7.71 -2.55
CA SER A 62 13.21 8.13 -1.75
C SER A 62 13.01 7.92 -0.24
N SER A 63 11.82 8.19 0.30
CA SER A 63 11.46 7.95 1.70
C SER A 63 11.42 6.46 2.05
N ASN A 64 10.79 5.64 1.20
CA ASN A 64 10.67 4.19 1.37
C ASN A 64 12.02 3.50 1.24
N VAL A 65 12.83 3.87 0.25
CA VAL A 65 14.20 3.39 0.09
C VAL A 65 15.03 3.77 1.32
N THR A 66 14.91 5.01 1.80
CA THR A 66 15.58 5.45 3.03
C THR A 66 15.13 4.65 4.26
N ALA A 67 13.85 4.30 4.35
CA ALA A 67 13.32 3.48 5.44
C ALA A 67 13.88 2.05 5.38
N VAL A 68 13.89 1.42 4.20
CA VAL A 68 14.50 0.09 4.00
C VAL A 68 15.99 0.11 4.34
N LEU A 69 16.71 1.14 3.90
CA LEU A 69 18.13 1.31 4.23
C LEU A 69 18.35 1.49 5.73
N ARG A 70 17.50 2.25 6.43
CA ARG A 70 17.58 2.39 7.90
C ARG A 70 17.29 1.09 8.64
N ILE A 71 16.40 0.24 8.12
CA ILE A 71 16.13 -1.08 8.69
C ILE A 71 17.35 -2.00 8.54
N LEU A 72 18.05 -1.94 7.40
CA LEU A 72 19.21 -2.78 7.10
C LEU A 72 20.53 -2.23 7.66
N ASP A 73 20.63 -0.91 7.85
CA ASP A 73 21.80 -0.21 8.40
C ASP A 73 21.38 0.79 9.51
N PRO A 74 21.09 0.29 10.73
CA PRO A 74 20.74 1.15 11.86
C PRO A 74 21.86 2.10 12.29
N MET A 75 23.11 1.77 11.95
CA MET A 75 24.29 2.55 12.29
C MET A 75 24.61 3.64 11.25
N ASN A 76 23.82 3.75 10.18
CA ASN A 76 23.96 4.74 9.11
C ASN A 76 25.39 4.83 8.57
N LYS A 77 26.03 3.67 8.39
CA LYS A 77 27.39 3.52 7.84
C LYS A 77 27.42 3.72 6.32
N GLN A 78 26.26 3.83 5.68
CA GLN A 78 26.09 4.04 4.23
C GLN A 78 26.58 2.88 3.35
N TYR A 79 26.82 1.71 3.94
CA TYR A 79 27.10 0.47 3.22
C TYR A 79 26.46 -0.72 3.94
N ILE A 80 25.97 -1.68 3.16
CA ILE A 80 25.36 -2.91 3.68
C ILE A 80 26.26 -4.06 3.29
N THR A 81 26.76 -4.79 4.28
CA THR A 81 27.55 -6.01 4.04
C THR A 81 26.63 -7.18 3.72
N PHE A 82 27.14 -8.18 2.98
CA PHE A 82 26.37 -9.36 2.61
C PHE A 82 25.80 -10.11 3.84
N ALA A 83 26.55 -10.15 4.93
CA ALA A 83 26.10 -10.74 6.20
C ALA A 83 24.90 -9.99 6.82
N GLN A 84 24.90 -8.66 6.77
CA GLN A 84 23.78 -7.83 7.25
C GLN A 84 22.53 -8.01 6.38
N TYR A 85 22.70 -8.08 5.06
CA TYR A 85 21.59 -8.37 4.14
C TYR A 85 20.96 -9.74 4.44
N LYS A 86 21.78 -10.79 4.59
CA LYS A 86 21.30 -12.15 4.96
C LYS A 86 20.62 -12.20 6.33
N HIS A 87 21.10 -11.42 7.30
CA HIS A 87 20.47 -11.32 8.60
C HIS A 87 19.12 -10.60 8.54
N GLY A 88 18.98 -9.55 7.71
CA GLY A 88 17.72 -8.87 7.45
C GLY A 88 16.66 -9.79 6.85
N GLU A 89 17.03 -10.63 5.88
CA GLU A 89 16.14 -11.67 5.31
C GLU A 89 15.65 -12.63 6.41
N CYS A 90 16.56 -13.12 7.27
CA CYS A 90 16.22 -14.04 8.35
C CYS A 90 15.30 -13.40 9.42
N CYS A 91 15.56 -12.14 9.77
CA CYS A 91 14.79 -11.41 10.77
C CYS A 91 13.37 -11.09 10.28
N MET A 92 13.20 -10.72 8.99
CA MET A 92 11.86 -10.53 8.40
C MET A 92 11.07 -11.84 8.38
N GLN A 93 11.70 -12.97 8.05
CA GLN A 93 11.03 -14.28 8.07
C GLN A 93 10.57 -14.68 9.49
N CYS A 94 11.42 -14.46 10.51
CA CYS A 94 11.06 -14.71 11.90
C CYS A 94 9.93 -13.78 12.40
N TRP A 95 9.88 -12.53 11.94
CA TRP A 95 8.86 -11.56 12.32
C TRP A 95 7.45 -11.97 11.88
N VAL A 96 7.28 -12.54 10.69
CA VAL A 96 5.99 -13.03 10.19
C VAL A 96 5.45 -14.19 11.05
N HIS A 97 6.32 -15.10 11.48
CA HIS A 97 5.97 -16.19 12.38
C HIS A 97 5.72 -15.72 13.83
N PHE A 98 6.45 -14.70 14.28
CA PHE A 98 6.29 -14.12 15.61
C PHE A 98 4.99 -13.30 15.74
N ILE A 99 4.62 -12.51 14.73
CA ILE A 99 3.36 -11.74 14.72
C ILE A 99 2.14 -12.66 14.72
N SER A 100 2.14 -13.76 13.96
CA SER A 100 1.05 -14.74 14.03
C SER A 100 0.89 -15.31 15.45
N SER A 101 1.99 -15.57 16.14
CA SER A 101 1.95 -16.15 17.49
C SER A 101 1.48 -15.14 18.55
N VAL A 102 1.90 -13.87 18.45
CA VAL A 102 1.54 -12.80 19.40
C VAL A 102 0.10 -12.34 19.20
N VAL A 103 -0.37 -12.19 17.96
CA VAL A 103 -1.76 -11.79 17.67
C VAL A 103 -2.75 -12.86 18.17
N ILE A 104 -2.43 -14.14 18.00
CA ILE A 104 -3.24 -15.25 18.53
C ILE A 104 -3.29 -15.21 20.07
N LEU A 105 -2.15 -14.96 20.74
CA LEU A 105 -2.12 -14.83 22.21
C LEU A 105 -2.94 -13.63 22.71
N GLN A 106 -2.87 -12.51 22.01
CA GLN A 106 -3.56 -11.28 22.41
C GLN A 106 -5.08 -11.37 22.18
N ILE A 107 -5.52 -12.06 21.13
CA ILE A 107 -6.93 -12.39 20.90
C ILE A 107 -7.44 -13.38 21.96
N TRP A 108 -6.65 -14.40 22.33
CA TRP A 108 -7.01 -15.36 23.38
C TRP A 108 -7.12 -14.68 24.76
N GLN A 109 -6.24 -13.72 25.06
CA GLN A 109 -6.27 -12.97 26.31
C GLN A 109 -7.47 -12.00 26.38
N GLN A 110 -7.89 -11.40 25.26
CA GLN A 110 -9.16 -10.68 25.19
C GLN A 110 -10.38 -11.60 25.36
N PHE A 111 -10.34 -12.81 24.79
CA PHE A 111 -11.44 -13.78 24.89
C PHE A 111 -11.60 -14.33 26.31
N VAL A 112 -10.48 -14.64 26.99
CA VAL A 112 -10.49 -15.08 28.41
C VAL A 112 -11.01 -13.99 29.33
N CYS A 113 -10.63 -12.72 29.12
CA CYS A 113 -11.18 -11.60 29.89
C CYS A 113 -12.67 -11.36 29.63
N PHE A 114 -13.19 -11.67 28.45
CA PHE A 114 -14.62 -11.52 28.12
C PHE A 114 -15.49 -12.66 28.66
N CYS A 115 -14.95 -13.87 28.84
CA CYS A 115 -15.69 -15.00 29.41
C CYS A 115 -15.71 -15.05 30.95
N LEU A 116 -14.88 -14.25 31.64
CA LEU A 116 -14.82 -14.19 33.11
C LEU A 116 -15.45 -12.91 33.72
N ALA A 117 -16.12 -12.09 32.91
CA ALA A 117 -16.92 -10.94 33.34
C ALA A 117 -18.42 -11.24 33.17
#